data_AF-A0A4Q5U4G5-F1
#
_entry.id   AF-A0A4Q5U4G5-F1
#
_cell.length_a   1.000
_cell.length_b   1.000
_cell.length_c   1.000
_cell.angle_alpha   90.00
_cell.angle_beta   90.00
_cell.angle_gamma   90.00
#
_symmetry.space_group_name_H-M   'P 1'
#
loop_
_entity.id
_entity.type
_entity.pdbx_description
1 polymer ?
#
loop_
_entity_poly.entity_id
_entity_poly.type
_entity_poly.pdbx_seq_one_letter_code
_entity_poly.pdbx_strand_id
1 'polypeptide(L)'
;MQFAFRSILAALLVFTLWSCKKEEVQLTQAQLSERQLQEVLSQNGIRRVYPVKYGEALPTPFPSAGGMTYKFSNGFLTVDYGFPGSYNLDYLMGYQIANVPLTDGSAQVALILYME
;
A
#
# COMPACT_ATOMS: atom_id res chain seq x y z
N MET A 1 52.37 45.51 -5.88
CA MET A 1 52.08 44.07 -5.72
C MET A 1 50.82 43.91 -4.86
N GLN A 2 49.64 43.97 -5.48
CA GLN A 2 48.33 43.76 -4.81
C GLN A 2 47.53 42.77 -5.66
N PHE A 3 48.02 41.55 -5.78
CA PHE A 3 47.34 40.47 -6.50
C PHE A 3 47.40 39.21 -5.66
N ALA A 4 46.75 39.21 -4.49
CA ALA A 4 46.70 38.01 -3.66
C ALA A 4 45.47 37.92 -2.73
N PHE A 5 44.37 38.62 -3.01
CA PHE A 5 43.22 38.63 -2.08
C PHE A 5 41.86 38.26 -2.67
N ARG A 6 41.76 38.02 -4.00
CA ARG A 6 40.47 37.71 -4.64
C ARG A 6 40.18 36.23 -4.87
N SER A 7 41.13 35.34 -4.61
CA SER A 7 41.00 33.92 -4.96
C SER A 7 40.56 33.01 -3.81
N ILE A 8 40.41 33.53 -2.58
CA ILE A 8 40.04 32.71 -1.40
C ILE A 8 38.52 32.66 -1.18
N LEU A 9 37.76 33.65 -1.68
CA LEU A 9 36.31 33.71 -1.44
C LEU A 9 35.48 32.71 -2.27
N ALA A 10 36.02 32.19 -3.38
CA ALA A 10 35.30 31.27 -4.26
C ALA A 10 35.34 29.79 -3.79
N ALA A 11 36.28 29.43 -2.90
CA ALA A 11 36.43 28.05 -2.44
C ALA A 11 35.52 27.69 -1.24
N LEU A 12 35.00 28.70 -0.51
CA LEU A 12 34.21 28.45 0.71
C LEU A 12 32.72 28.18 0.46
N LEU A 13 32.21 28.43 -0.75
CA LEU A 13 30.79 28.32 -1.08
C LEU A 13 30.36 26.94 -1.64
N VAL A 14 31.31 26.01 -1.82
CA VAL A 14 31.02 24.69 -2.42
C VAL A 14 30.69 23.62 -1.38
N PHE A 15 30.91 23.87 -0.08
CA PHE A 15 30.74 22.84 0.96
C PHE A 15 29.36 22.76 1.64
N THR A 16 28.40 23.65 1.33
CA THR A 16 27.09 23.65 2.01
C THR A 16 25.99 22.87 1.29
N LEU A 17 26.26 22.23 0.14
CA LEU A 17 25.27 21.45 -0.60
C LEU A 17 25.23 19.95 -0.25
N TRP A 18 26.00 19.48 0.74
CA TRP A 18 26.24 18.05 0.93
C TRP A 18 25.74 17.46 2.24
N SER A 19 24.59 17.91 2.72
CA SER A 19 23.90 17.15 3.78
C SER A 19 22.39 17.31 3.77
N CYS A 20 21.75 17.11 2.61
CA CYS A 20 20.38 16.60 2.61
C CYS A 20 20.47 15.08 2.78
N LYS A 21 20.72 14.62 4.02
CA LYS A 21 20.58 13.20 4.34
C LYS A 21 19.09 12.89 4.22
N LYS A 22 18.69 12.22 3.14
CA LYS A 22 17.36 11.62 3.04
C LYS A 22 17.28 10.58 4.15
N GLU A 23 16.60 10.94 5.23
CA GLU A 23 16.32 10.05 6.34
C GLU A 23 15.45 8.92 5.78
N GLU A 24 16.02 7.71 5.69
CA GLU A 24 15.26 6.54 5.33
C GLU A 24 14.30 6.25 6.48
N VAL A 25 13.04 6.67 6.32
CA VAL A 25 11.97 6.31 7.24
C VAL A 25 11.86 4.78 7.20
N GLN A 26 12.28 4.14 8.28
CA GLN A 26 12.05 2.71 8.47
C GLN A 26 10.54 2.48 8.48
N LEU A 27 10.09 1.64 7.56
CA LEU A 27 8.69 1.28 7.51
C LEU A 27 8.30 0.38 8.68
N THR A 28 7.06 0.52 9.14
CA THR A 28 6.43 -0.48 10.00
C THR A 28 6.09 -1.74 9.21
N GLN A 29 5.83 -2.84 9.92
CA GLN A 29 5.39 -4.09 9.31
C GLN A 29 4.10 -3.90 8.50
N ALA A 30 3.09 -3.21 9.03
CA ALA A 30 1.88 -2.86 8.28
C ALA A 30 2.17 -2.09 6.98
N GLN A 31 3.14 -1.17 6.96
CA GLN A 31 3.51 -0.43 5.76
C GLN A 31 4.29 -1.30 4.74
N LEU A 32 5.04 -2.30 5.21
CA LEU A 32 5.65 -3.31 4.32
C LEU A 32 4.57 -4.19 3.69
N SER A 33 3.61 -4.68 4.49
CA SER A 33 2.45 -5.42 4.01
C SER A 33 1.64 -4.59 3.00
N GLU A 34 1.42 -3.30 3.28
CA GLU A 34 0.76 -2.36 2.35
C GLU A 34 1.43 -2.36 0.98
N ARG A 35 2.75 -2.15 0.93
CA ARG A 35 3.50 -2.16 -0.34
C ARG A 35 3.40 -3.50 -1.05
N GLN A 36 3.58 -4.59 -0.33
CA GLN A 36 3.48 -5.93 -0.90
C GLN A 36 2.10 -6.19 -1.53
N LEU A 37 1.01 -5.81 -0.84
CA LEU A 37 -0.33 -5.98 -1.37
C LEU A 37 -0.60 -5.08 -2.58
N GLN A 38 -0.10 -3.84 -2.58
CA GLN A 38 -0.17 -2.95 -3.75
C GLN A 38 0.57 -3.54 -4.96
N GLU A 39 1.74 -4.14 -4.74
CA GLU A 39 2.49 -4.84 -5.78
C GLU A 39 1.72 -6.05 -6.32
N VAL A 40 1.15 -6.89 -5.44
CA VAL A 40 0.33 -8.04 -5.85
C VAL A 40 -0.88 -7.59 -6.68
N LEU A 41 -1.59 -6.55 -6.26
CA LEU A 41 -2.76 -6.03 -7.00
C LEU A 41 -2.37 -5.53 -8.39
N SER A 42 -1.29 -4.74 -8.48
CA SER A 42 -0.83 -4.16 -9.75
C SER A 42 -0.27 -5.21 -10.71
N GLN A 43 0.55 -6.15 -10.22
CA GLN A 43 1.14 -7.21 -11.05
C GLN A 43 0.11 -8.19 -11.61
N ASN A 44 -0.98 -8.44 -10.86
CA ASN A 44 -2.01 -9.40 -11.26
C ASN A 44 -3.26 -8.73 -11.89
N GLY A 45 -3.26 -7.40 -12.03
CA GLY A 45 -4.41 -6.66 -12.56
C GLY A 45 -5.69 -6.83 -11.71
N ILE A 46 -5.55 -7.10 -10.41
CA ILE A 46 -6.67 -7.34 -9.51
C ILE A 46 -7.25 -6.01 -9.06
N ARG A 47 -8.57 -5.87 -9.19
CA ARG A 47 -9.30 -4.65 -8.85
C ARG A 47 -10.21 -4.78 -7.64
N ARG A 48 -10.34 -5.98 -7.10
CA ARG A 48 -11.24 -6.30 -5.98
C ARG A 48 -10.43 -6.79 -4.80
N VAL A 49 -10.68 -6.21 -3.63
CA VAL A 49 -10.09 -6.63 -2.37
C VAL A 49 -11.20 -7.08 -1.42
N TYR A 50 -10.95 -8.14 -0.66
CA TYR A 50 -11.89 -8.68 0.31
C TYR A 50 -11.21 -9.12 1.61
N PRO A 51 -11.11 -8.24 2.62
CA PRO A 51 -10.73 -8.61 3.97
C PRO A 51 -11.83 -9.45 4.61
N VAL A 52 -11.43 -10.54 5.23
CA VAL A 52 -12.29 -11.44 6.01
C VAL A 52 -11.55 -11.83 7.26
N LYS A 53 -12.28 -12.06 8.35
CA LYS A 53 -11.68 -12.61 9.56
C LYS A 53 -11.25 -14.05 9.32
N TYR A 54 -10.11 -14.45 9.87
CA TYR A 54 -9.56 -15.78 9.73
C TYR A 54 -10.52 -16.80 10.33
N GLY A 55 -10.86 -17.83 9.54
CA GLY A 55 -11.85 -18.84 9.92
C GLY A 55 -13.30 -18.48 9.64
N GLU A 56 -13.60 -17.26 9.17
CA GLU A 56 -14.95 -16.92 8.68
C GLU A 56 -15.17 -17.36 7.23
N ALA A 57 -16.42 -17.68 6.92
CA ALA A 57 -16.83 -18.03 5.57
C ALA A 57 -16.86 -16.78 4.68
N LEU A 58 -16.36 -16.91 3.46
CA LEU A 58 -16.52 -15.88 2.44
C LEU A 58 -17.99 -15.79 2.02
N PRO A 59 -18.49 -14.59 1.68
CA PRO A 59 -19.80 -14.49 1.06
C PRO A 59 -19.76 -15.21 -0.30
N THR A 60 -20.77 -16.01 -0.60
CA THR A 60 -20.91 -16.62 -1.92
C THR A 60 -22.38 -16.57 -2.34
N PRO A 61 -22.75 -15.80 -3.39
CA PRO A 61 -21.89 -14.95 -4.22
C PRO A 61 -21.47 -13.62 -3.54
N PHE A 62 -20.38 -13.02 -4.02
CA PHE A 62 -19.90 -11.71 -3.57
C PHE A 62 -20.77 -10.57 -4.13
N PRO A 63 -21.00 -9.48 -3.39
CA PRO A 63 -21.70 -8.31 -3.92
C PRO A 63 -20.96 -7.71 -5.13
N SER A 64 -21.63 -7.53 -6.26
CA SER A 64 -21.00 -7.06 -7.51
C SER A 64 -20.27 -5.71 -7.36
N ALA A 65 -20.78 -4.79 -6.54
CA ALA A 65 -20.14 -3.49 -6.31
C ALA A 65 -19.09 -3.50 -5.18
N GLY A 66 -19.09 -4.53 -4.33
CA GLY A 66 -18.30 -4.55 -3.10
C GLY A 66 -16.82 -4.80 -3.34
N GLY A 67 -15.95 -4.07 -2.63
CA GLY A 67 -14.51 -4.32 -2.65
C GLY A 67 -13.76 -3.76 -3.85
N MET A 68 -14.46 -3.04 -4.74
CA MET A 68 -13.88 -2.37 -5.91
C MET A 68 -13.31 -0.99 -5.58
N THR A 69 -13.79 -0.37 -4.49
CA THR A 69 -13.31 0.90 -3.97
C THR A 69 -12.57 0.62 -2.67
N TYR A 70 -11.25 0.79 -2.71
CA TYR A 70 -10.40 0.66 -1.53
C TYR A 70 -9.25 1.66 -1.57
N LYS A 71 -8.65 1.90 -0.41
CA LYS A 71 -7.49 2.76 -0.24
C LYS A 71 -6.55 2.16 0.78
N PHE A 72 -5.26 2.18 0.45
CA PHE A 72 -4.19 1.93 1.40
C PHE A 72 -3.63 3.26 1.93
N SER A 73 -3.36 3.32 3.23
CA SER A 73 -2.77 4.50 3.86
C SER A 73 -2.18 4.14 5.21
N ASN A 74 -0.88 4.39 5.39
CA ASN A 74 -0.17 4.25 6.67
C ASN A 74 -0.36 2.87 7.34
N GLY A 75 -0.32 1.79 6.56
CA GLY A 75 -0.52 0.43 7.08
C GLY A 75 -1.98 0.05 7.32
N PHE A 76 -2.93 0.90 6.93
CA PHE A 76 -4.36 0.57 6.95
C PHE A 76 -4.88 0.37 5.54
N LEU A 77 -5.79 -0.59 5.42
CA LEU A 77 -6.64 -0.78 4.25
C LEU A 77 -8.06 -0.34 4.60
N THR A 78 -8.61 0.60 3.85
CA THR A 78 -10.03 0.92 3.89
C THR A 78 -10.70 0.35 2.65
N VAL A 79 -11.81 -0.37 2.82
CA VAL A 79 -12.58 -0.94 1.70
C VAL A 79 -14.06 -0.64 1.86
N ASP A 80 -14.72 -0.31 0.75
CA ASP A 80 -16.15 -0.05 0.71
C ASP A 80 -16.94 -1.23 0.13
N TYR A 81 -17.90 -1.72 0.92
CA TYR A 81 -18.88 -2.76 0.54
C TYR A 81 -20.33 -2.23 0.56
N GLY A 82 -20.51 -0.92 0.50
CA GLY A 82 -21.75 -0.21 0.87
C GLY A 82 -21.63 0.49 2.22
N PHE A 83 -20.71 0.02 3.07
CA PHE A 83 -20.23 0.68 4.28
C PHE A 83 -18.70 0.57 4.33
N PRO A 84 -17.98 1.65 4.65
CA PRO A 84 -16.52 1.62 4.72
C PRO A 84 -16.05 0.83 5.95
N GLY A 85 -15.23 -0.20 5.71
CA GLY A 85 -14.49 -0.92 6.74
C GLY A 85 -13.01 -0.55 6.70
N SER A 86 -12.36 -0.43 7.87
CA SER A 86 -10.93 -0.14 7.99
C SER A 86 -10.22 -1.29 8.70
N TYR A 87 -9.10 -1.74 8.14
CA TYR A 87 -8.36 -2.92 8.54
C TYR A 87 -6.89 -2.55 8.75
N ASN A 88 -6.36 -2.76 9.96
CA ASN A 88 -4.93 -2.61 10.21
C ASN A 88 -4.18 -3.82 9.65
N LEU A 89 -3.20 -3.59 8.78
CA LEU A 89 -2.42 -4.64 8.12
C LEU A 89 -1.40 -5.32 9.05
N ASP A 90 -1.22 -4.84 10.28
CA ASP A 90 -0.50 -5.60 11.31
C ASP A 90 -1.24 -6.90 11.66
N TYR A 91 -2.56 -6.97 11.47
CA TYR A 91 -3.37 -8.17 11.71
C TYR A 91 -3.54 -9.05 10.46
N LEU A 92 -2.79 -8.77 9.38
CA LEU A 92 -2.84 -9.58 8.17
C LEU A 92 -2.13 -10.92 8.41
N MET A 93 -2.89 -12.00 8.40
CA MET A 93 -2.35 -13.36 8.54
C MET A 93 -1.90 -13.95 7.20
N GLY A 94 -2.51 -13.51 6.09
CA GLY A 94 -2.16 -13.95 4.75
C GLY A 94 -3.14 -13.47 3.69
N TYR A 95 -2.91 -13.86 2.44
CA TYR A 95 -3.80 -13.53 1.33
C TYR A 95 -3.92 -14.66 0.30
N GLN A 96 -5.00 -14.60 -0.46
CA GLN A 96 -5.33 -15.52 -1.55
C GLN A 96 -5.82 -14.74 -2.76
N ILE A 97 -5.39 -15.12 -3.96
CA ILE A 97 -5.99 -14.66 -5.21
C ILE A 97 -6.97 -15.73 -5.68
N ALA A 98 -8.24 -15.38 -5.86
CA ALA A 98 -9.25 -16.33 -6.32
C ALA A 98 -10.25 -15.68 -7.28
N ASN A 99 -10.80 -16.49 -8.19
CA ASN A 99 -11.94 -16.08 -8.99
C ASN A 99 -13.22 -16.27 -8.18
N VAL A 100 -13.97 -15.19 -7.93
CA VAL A 100 -15.15 -15.23 -7.07
C VAL A 100 -16.43 -15.01 -7.87
N PRO A 101 -17.49 -15.81 -7.65
CA PRO A 101 -18.79 -15.57 -8.28
C PRO A 101 -19.45 -14.32 -7.68
N LEU A 102 -20.05 -13.50 -8.54
CA LEU A 102 -20.71 -12.25 -8.18
C LEU A 102 -22.24 -12.39 -8.22
N THR A 103 -22.92 -11.49 -7.51
CA THR A 103 -24.40 -11.44 -7.43
C THR A 103 -25.09 -11.21 -8.78
N ASP A 104 -24.40 -10.63 -9.76
CA ASP A 104 -24.90 -10.42 -11.13
C ASP A 104 -24.70 -11.65 -12.04
N GLY A 105 -24.18 -12.76 -11.51
CA GLY A 105 -23.91 -13.99 -12.25
C GLY A 105 -22.56 -14.01 -12.99
N SER A 106 -21.78 -12.93 -12.93
CA SER A 106 -20.41 -12.91 -13.44
C SER A 106 -19.42 -13.47 -12.42
N ALA A 107 -18.14 -13.57 -12.81
CA ALA A 107 -17.05 -13.90 -11.91
C ALA A 107 -15.89 -12.92 -12.12
N GLN A 108 -15.21 -12.54 -11.03
CA GLN A 108 -14.05 -11.65 -11.08
C GLN A 108 -12.94 -12.16 -10.17
N VAL A 109 -11.70 -11.90 -10.56
CA VAL A 109 -10.55 -12.15 -9.69
C VAL A 109 -10.54 -11.14 -8.54
N ALA A 110 -10.38 -11.65 -7.32
CA ALA A 110 -10.29 -10.88 -6.10
C ALA A 110 -9.06 -11.29 -5.28
N LEU A 111 -8.52 -10.32 -4.54
CA LEU A 111 -7.53 -10.53 -3.49
C LEU A 111 -8.26 -10.65 -2.16
N ILE A 112 -8.33 -11.86 -1.63
CA ILE A 112 -8.91 -12.16 -0.33
C ILE A 112 -7.81 -11.99 0.72
N LEU A 113 -8.06 -11.17 1.74
CA LEU A 113 -7.13 -10.91 2.83
C LEU A 113 -7.67 -11.57 4.11
N TYR A 114 -6.88 -12.43 4.73
CA TYR A 114 -7.26 -13.06 5.98
C TYR A 114 -6.69 -12.27 7.15
N MET A 115 -7.59 -11.71 7.95
CA MET A 115 -7.29 -10.86 9.11
C MET A 115 -7.50 -11.63 10.41
N GLU A 116 -6.75 -11.34 11.47
CA GLU A 116 -6.98 -11.91 12.82
C GLU A 116 -8.38 -11.60 13.40
#